data_AF-A0A7W4B198-F1
#
_entry.id   AF-A0A7W4B198-F1
#
_cell.length_a   1.000
_cell.length_b   1.000
_cell.length_c   1.000
_cell.angle_alpha   90.00
_cell.angle_beta   90.00
_cell.angle_gamma   90.00
#
_symmetry.space_group_name_H-M   'P 1'
#
loop_
_entity.id
_entity.type
_entity.pdbx_description
1 polymer ?
#
loop_
_entity_poly.entity_id
_entity_poly.type
_entity_poly.pdbx_seq_one_letter_code
_entity_poly.pdbx_strand_id
1 'polypeptide(L)'
;MLAFYWPWLLLLLPLPLLIKRINIDSAGGHLQLPGIATTMTHSNAVNQKVSRKRYWLMWTFLLLAIARPQWLGDPIELPAKGRDLMMAVDLSGSMQIEDMVINGQTVNRFTLIQHVLSDFIERRKGDRLGLILFADHAYLQAPLTLDRRSVATFLDDAQIGLVGKQTAIGEAIALAVKRFDKVDESNRVLILLTDGSNNAGNIDPEVAAQIAAKRNVTIYTIGVGAEMLERRTIFGKERINPSMDLDEEQLKKLASITKGRYFRARNSEELNSIYQEIDKLEPVSRDQLSYRPKSELFYWPLLMSLLISFLISLQQQWPNQLWPKIKSSKEADQQ
;
A
#
# COMPACT_ATOMS: atom_id res chain seq x y z
N MET A 1 -9.76 20.68 0.22
CA MET A 1 -9.88 21.68 -0.88
C MET A 1 -11.15 21.41 -1.68
N LEU A 2 -11.87 22.46 -2.10
CA LEU A 2 -13.10 22.31 -2.92
C LEU A 2 -12.74 22.31 -4.41
N ALA A 3 -13.20 21.29 -5.14
CA ALA A 3 -13.05 21.18 -6.58
C ALA A 3 -14.38 20.78 -7.24
N PHE A 4 -14.56 21.13 -8.51
CA PHE A 4 -15.66 20.62 -9.33
C PHE A 4 -15.11 19.54 -10.24
N TYR A 5 -15.79 18.39 -10.30
CA TYR A 5 -15.34 17.31 -11.18
C TYR A 5 -15.65 17.64 -12.66
N TRP A 6 -16.78 18.32 -12.93
CA TRP A 6 -17.24 18.67 -14.29
C TRP A 6 -17.53 20.18 -14.42
N PRO A 7 -16.52 21.07 -14.28
CA PRO A 7 -16.72 22.52 -14.25
C PRO A 7 -17.31 23.09 -15.55
N TRP A 8 -17.03 22.45 -16.69
CA TRP A 8 -17.56 22.84 -18.01
C TRP A 8 -19.09 22.80 -18.09
N LEU A 9 -19.78 22.02 -17.26
CA LEU A 9 -21.25 21.99 -17.25
C LEU A 9 -21.88 23.31 -16.79
N LEU A 10 -21.14 24.17 -16.08
CA LEU A 10 -21.58 25.52 -15.74
C LEU A 10 -21.74 26.41 -17.00
N LEU A 11 -21.14 26.04 -18.14
CA LEU A 11 -21.36 26.71 -19.43
C LEU A 11 -22.78 26.49 -20.00
N LEU A 12 -23.59 25.60 -19.39
CA LEU A 12 -25.02 25.44 -19.71
C LEU A 12 -25.92 26.48 -19.00
N LEU A 13 -25.38 27.33 -18.14
CA LEU A 13 -26.12 28.39 -17.46
C LEU A 13 -26.94 29.31 -18.41
N PRO A 14 -26.45 29.75 -19.59
CA PRO A 14 -27.24 30.56 -20.53
C PRO A 14 -28.24 29.77 -21.39
N LEU A 15 -28.29 28.43 -21.32
CA LEU A 15 -29.16 27.60 -22.16
C LEU A 15 -30.65 28.04 -22.13
N PRO A 16 -31.26 28.40 -20.97
CA PRO A 16 -32.66 28.88 -20.95
C PRO A 16 -32.88 30.21 -21.69
N LEU A 17 -31.84 31.04 -21.87
CA LEU A 17 -31.93 32.26 -22.68
C LEU A 17 -31.86 31.96 -24.17
N LEU A 18 -31.07 30.96 -24.55
CA LEU A 18 -30.92 30.52 -25.95
C LEU A 18 -32.21 29.86 -26.44
N ILE A 19 -32.79 28.94 -25.65
CA ILE A 19 -34.08 28.30 -25.99
C ILE A 19 -35.19 29.36 -26.17
N LYS A 20 -35.20 30.42 -25.36
CA LYS A 20 -36.17 31.53 -25.49
C LYS A 20 -36.02 32.33 -26.80
N ARG A 21 -34.87 32.26 -27.50
CA ARG A 21 -34.67 32.87 -28.83
C ARG A 21 -35.10 31.96 -29.98
N ILE A 22 -35.27 30.67 -29.72
CA ILE A 22 -35.82 29.72 -30.69
C ILE A 22 -37.34 29.91 -30.65
N ASN A 23 -37.91 30.55 -31.67
CA ASN A 23 -39.35 30.46 -31.90
C ASN A 23 -39.67 29.02 -32.29
N ILE A 24 -40.00 28.20 -31.30
CA ILE A 24 -40.70 26.94 -31.52
C ILE A 24 -42.14 27.35 -31.84
N ASP A 25 -42.45 27.43 -33.13
CA ASP A 25 -43.82 27.62 -33.60
C ASP A 25 -44.68 26.53 -32.97
N SER A 26 -45.47 26.95 -31.99
CA SER A 26 -46.32 26.06 -31.23
C SER A 26 -47.55 25.78 -32.07
N ALA A 27 -47.40 24.90 -33.05
CA ALA A 27 -48.49 24.26 -33.77
C ALA A 27 -49.35 23.56 -32.72
N GLY A 28 -50.40 24.25 -32.27
CA GLY A 28 -51.27 23.88 -31.16
C GLY A 28 -52.16 22.69 -31.49
N GLY A 29 -51.54 21.52 -31.65
CA GLY A 29 -52.19 20.22 -31.73
C GLY A 29 -52.87 19.93 -30.40
N HIS A 30 -54.11 20.38 -30.28
CA HIS A 30 -55.00 20.09 -29.18
C HIS A 30 -55.39 18.61 -29.27
N LEU A 31 -54.62 17.75 -28.59
CA LEU A 31 -54.91 16.32 -28.52
C LEU A 31 -56.20 16.12 -27.71
N GLN A 32 -57.34 16.06 -28.40
CA GLN A 32 -58.63 15.75 -27.79
C GLN A 32 -58.64 14.26 -27.42
N LEU A 33 -58.33 13.96 -26.16
CA LEU A 33 -58.47 12.63 -25.57
C LEU A 33 -59.97 12.32 -25.36
N PRO A 34 -60.56 11.37 -26.09
CA PRO A 34 -61.97 11.03 -25.91
C PRO A 34 -62.16 10.31 -24.56
N GLY A 35 -63.14 10.73 -23.77
CA GLY A 35 -63.52 10.05 -22.51
C GLY A 35 -63.21 10.81 -21.23
N ILE A 36 -62.41 11.88 -21.26
CA ILE A 36 -62.30 12.81 -20.12
C ILE A 36 -63.43 13.84 -20.27
N ALA A 37 -64.54 13.58 -19.59
CA ALA A 37 -65.72 14.44 -19.65
C ALA A 37 -65.38 15.90 -19.28
N THR A 38 -66.02 16.83 -19.99
CA THR A 38 -65.81 18.28 -19.87
C THR A 38 -66.29 18.83 -18.52
N THR A 39 -65.48 18.64 -17.48
CA THR A 39 -65.48 19.55 -16.33
C THR A 39 -64.84 20.86 -16.79
N MET A 40 -65.62 21.70 -17.49
CA MET A 40 -65.32 23.11 -17.65
C MET A 40 -65.51 23.83 -16.31
N THR A 41 -64.66 23.50 -15.34
CA THR A 41 -64.28 24.54 -14.40
C THR A 41 -63.55 25.59 -15.21
N HIS A 42 -64.10 26.81 -15.21
CA HIS A 42 -63.26 27.99 -15.30
C HIS A 42 -62.31 27.95 -14.09
N SER A 43 -61.24 27.16 -14.22
CA SER A 43 -59.99 27.61 -13.66
C SER A 43 -59.74 28.96 -14.32
N ASN A 44 -60.09 30.01 -13.58
CA ASN A 44 -59.23 31.17 -13.55
C ASN A 44 -57.86 30.58 -13.31
N ALA A 45 -57.10 30.38 -14.38
CA ALA A 45 -55.69 30.09 -14.31
C ALA A 45 -55.15 31.32 -13.60
N VAL A 46 -55.06 31.23 -12.28
CA VAL A 46 -54.45 32.25 -11.45
C VAL A 46 -53.04 32.24 -11.96
N ASN A 47 -52.77 33.17 -12.88
CA ASN A 47 -51.47 33.38 -13.47
C ASN A 47 -50.67 34.08 -12.37
N GLN A 48 -50.47 33.34 -11.28
CA GLN A 48 -49.46 33.56 -10.28
C GLN A 48 -48.20 33.63 -11.12
N LYS A 49 -47.75 34.86 -11.38
CA LYS A 49 -46.48 35.12 -12.04
C LYS A 49 -45.40 34.67 -11.07
N VAL A 50 -45.22 33.35 -10.97
CA VAL A 50 -44.12 32.71 -10.26
C VAL A 50 -42.89 33.35 -10.86
N SER A 51 -42.21 34.17 -10.05
CA SER A 51 -41.18 35.06 -10.56
C SER A 51 -40.16 34.24 -11.31
N ARG A 52 -39.86 34.61 -12.57
CA ARG A 52 -38.90 33.90 -13.44
C ARG A 52 -37.55 33.69 -12.74
N LYS A 53 -37.22 34.56 -11.78
CA LYS A 53 -36.06 34.44 -10.86
C LYS A 53 -35.99 33.10 -10.11
N ARG A 54 -37.12 32.46 -9.75
CA ARG A 54 -37.13 31.19 -9.01
C ARG A 54 -36.76 29.99 -9.89
N TYR A 55 -37.25 29.93 -11.12
CA TYR A 55 -36.84 28.92 -12.09
C TYR A 55 -35.36 29.07 -12.47
N TRP A 56 -34.86 30.31 -12.55
CA TRP A 56 -33.43 30.59 -12.67
C TRP A 56 -32.62 30.06 -11.49
N LEU A 57 -33.08 30.30 -10.25
CA LEU A 57 -32.41 29.82 -9.06
C LEU A 57 -32.37 28.28 -9.00
N MET A 58 -33.50 27.62 -9.29
CA MET A 58 -33.57 26.15 -9.43
C MET A 58 -32.59 25.63 -10.49
N TRP A 59 -32.56 26.24 -11.67
CA TRP A 59 -31.62 25.89 -12.75
C TRP A 59 -30.15 26.01 -12.31
N THR A 60 -29.79 27.09 -11.61
CA THR A 60 -28.42 27.25 -11.09
C THR A 60 -28.05 26.20 -10.04
N PHE A 61 -28.98 25.80 -9.17
CA PHE A 61 -28.73 24.73 -8.19
C PHE A 61 -28.64 23.34 -8.84
N LEU A 62 -29.44 23.06 -9.89
CA LEU A 62 -29.28 21.84 -10.68
C LEU A 62 -27.91 21.77 -11.35
N LEU A 63 -27.48 22.84 -12.04
CA LEU A 63 -26.15 22.88 -12.65
C LEU A 63 -25.03 22.73 -11.62
N LEU A 64 -25.16 23.34 -10.44
CA LEU A 64 -24.20 23.18 -9.36
C LEU A 64 -24.16 21.75 -8.81
N ALA A 65 -25.29 21.04 -8.76
CA ALA A 65 -25.32 19.63 -8.38
C ALA A 65 -24.67 18.72 -9.44
N ILE A 66 -24.98 18.93 -10.73
CA ILE A 66 -24.44 18.13 -11.83
C ILE A 66 -22.93 18.39 -12.03
N ALA A 67 -22.42 19.59 -11.73
CA ALA A 67 -20.99 19.89 -11.71
C ALA A 67 -20.19 19.08 -10.66
N ARG A 68 -20.88 18.36 -9.76
CA ARG A 68 -20.35 17.51 -8.68
C ARG A 68 -19.25 18.23 -7.87
N PRO A 69 -19.62 19.18 -7.00
CA PRO A 69 -18.69 19.73 -6.01
C PRO A 69 -18.17 18.59 -5.14
N GLN A 70 -16.85 18.46 -5.05
CA GLN A 70 -16.15 17.48 -4.25
C GLN A 70 -15.22 18.20 -3.28
N TRP A 71 -15.20 17.73 -2.04
CA TRP A 71 -14.17 18.10 -1.08
C TRP A 71 -13.09 17.03 -1.13
N LEU A 72 -11.92 17.40 -1.66
CA LEU A 72 -10.73 16.57 -1.56
C LEU A 72 -10.14 16.80 -0.17
N GLY A 73 -10.05 15.72 0.61
CA GLY A 73 -9.26 15.69 1.84
C GLY A 73 -7.77 15.70 1.55
N ASP A 74 -6.98 15.67 2.62
CA ASP A 74 -5.53 15.64 2.54
C ASP A 74 -5.01 14.33 1.93
N PRO A 75 -3.87 14.34 1.22
CA PRO A 75 -3.28 13.12 0.67
C PRO A 75 -2.90 12.15 1.79
N ILE A 76 -3.44 10.93 1.71
CA ILE A 76 -3.02 9.79 2.51
C ILE A 76 -1.95 9.06 1.72
N GLU A 77 -0.74 8.95 2.26
CA GLU A 77 0.31 8.11 1.70
C GLU A 77 -0.10 6.64 1.89
N LEU A 78 -0.27 5.89 0.78
CA LEU A 78 -0.37 4.44 0.88
C LEU A 78 1.01 3.86 1.25
N PRO A 79 1.07 2.78 2.04
CA PRO A 79 2.34 2.13 2.35
C PRO A 79 3.01 1.67 1.05
N ALA A 80 4.24 2.12 0.82
CA ALA A 80 5.02 1.71 -0.34
C ALA A 80 5.16 0.18 -0.36
N LYS A 81 5.11 -0.43 -1.55
CA LYS A 81 5.46 -1.85 -1.73
C LYS A 81 6.90 -2.05 -1.25
N GLY A 82 7.09 -2.73 -0.12
CA GLY A 82 8.41 -3.11 0.34
C GLY A 82 9.03 -4.21 -0.53
N ARG A 83 10.26 -4.56 -0.18
CA ARG A 83 11.02 -5.64 -0.82
C ARG A 83 10.54 -6.99 -0.31
N ASP A 84 10.81 -8.02 -1.09
CA ASP A 84 10.70 -9.40 -0.64
C ASP A 84 12.09 -9.87 -0.23
N LEU A 85 12.30 -9.99 1.08
CA LEU A 85 13.59 -10.32 1.66
C LEU A 85 13.51 -11.70 2.32
N MET A 86 14.26 -12.64 1.79
CA MET A 86 14.43 -13.98 2.37
C MET A 86 15.75 -14.01 3.11
N MET A 87 15.74 -14.40 4.38
CA MET A 87 16.95 -14.68 5.15
C MET A 87 17.15 -16.19 5.15
N ALA A 88 18.30 -16.66 4.67
CA ALA A 88 18.73 -18.05 4.83
C ALA A 88 19.83 -18.06 5.89
N VAL A 89 19.57 -18.71 7.03
CA VAL A 89 20.47 -18.77 8.18
C VAL A 89 20.94 -20.20 8.39
N ASP A 90 22.26 -20.35 8.50
CA ASP A 90 22.95 -21.60 8.77
C ASP A 90 22.75 -22.07 10.23
N LEU A 91 22.50 -23.37 10.41
CA LEU A 91 22.34 -24.08 11.68
C LEU A 91 23.28 -25.30 11.78
N SER A 92 24.34 -25.35 10.97
CA SER A 92 25.38 -26.37 10.97
C SER A 92 26.20 -26.39 12.27
N GLY A 93 27.07 -27.39 12.42
CA GLY A 93 27.85 -27.59 13.65
C GLY A 93 28.85 -26.46 13.95
N SER A 94 29.38 -25.79 12.92
CA SER A 94 30.32 -24.67 13.05
C SER A 94 29.68 -23.44 13.70
N MET A 95 28.36 -23.27 13.54
CA MET A 95 27.60 -22.17 14.15
C MET A 95 27.57 -22.22 15.70
N GLN A 96 27.97 -23.35 16.31
CA GLN A 96 28.13 -23.50 17.77
C GLN A 96 29.43 -22.87 18.30
N ILE A 97 30.37 -22.48 17.44
CA ILE A 97 31.67 -21.94 17.85
C ILE A 97 31.49 -20.61 18.61
N GLU A 98 31.96 -20.58 19.86
CA GLU A 98 31.99 -19.40 20.73
C GLU A 98 33.18 -18.48 20.40
N ASP A 99 33.16 -17.85 19.22
CA ASP A 99 34.17 -16.90 18.77
C ASP A 99 33.68 -15.45 18.60
N MET A 100 32.37 -15.22 18.70
CA MET A 100 31.77 -13.89 18.52
C MET A 100 31.64 -13.15 19.86
N VAL A 101 31.52 -11.82 19.80
CA VAL A 101 31.37 -10.97 20.99
C VAL A 101 30.13 -10.08 20.84
N ILE A 102 29.31 -10.04 21.90
CA ILE A 102 28.21 -9.08 22.09
C ILE A 102 28.44 -8.37 23.42
N ASN A 103 28.47 -7.03 23.44
CA ASN A 103 28.57 -6.23 24.68
C ASN A 103 29.73 -6.66 25.63
N GLY A 104 30.83 -7.19 25.07
CA GLY A 104 31.99 -7.68 25.82
C GLY A 104 31.87 -9.12 26.36
N GLN A 105 30.78 -9.84 26.08
CA GLN A 105 30.61 -11.27 26.36
C GLN A 105 30.86 -12.11 25.12
N THR A 106 31.61 -13.20 25.26
CA THR A 106 31.78 -14.20 24.19
C THR A 106 30.50 -15.03 24.04
N VAL A 107 30.06 -15.21 22.80
CA VAL A 107 28.87 -15.99 22.42
C VAL A 107 29.14 -16.80 21.16
N ASN A 108 28.29 -17.78 20.88
CA ASN A 108 28.36 -18.51 19.60
C ASN A 108 27.86 -17.67 18.41
N ARG A 109 28.29 -18.06 17.21
CA ARG A 109 27.95 -17.39 15.94
C ARG A 109 26.45 -17.28 15.71
N PHE A 110 25.68 -18.32 16.02
CA PHE A 110 24.23 -18.29 15.83
C PHE A 110 23.53 -17.31 16.79
N THR A 111 23.94 -17.26 18.06
CA THR A 111 23.42 -16.29 19.04
C THR A 111 23.73 -14.85 18.64
N LEU A 112 24.89 -14.58 18.01
CA LEU A 112 25.16 -13.28 17.37
C LEU A 112 24.16 -13.00 16.25
N ILE A 113 23.95 -13.97 15.35
CA ILE A 113 23.00 -13.82 14.24
C ILE A 113 21.60 -13.54 14.78
N GLN A 114 21.08 -14.32 15.74
CA GLN A 114 19.77 -14.08 16.37
C GLN A 114 19.66 -12.65 16.90
N HIS A 115 20.63 -12.21 17.71
CA HIS A 115 20.61 -10.86 18.28
C HIS A 115 20.53 -9.75 17.22
N VAL A 116 21.38 -9.80 16.18
CA VAL A 116 21.43 -8.75 15.15
C VAL A 116 20.27 -8.86 14.14
N LEU A 117 19.84 -10.08 13.80
CA LEU A 117 18.72 -10.29 12.87
C LEU A 117 17.37 -9.96 13.51
N SER A 118 17.11 -10.29 14.77
CA SER A 118 15.84 -9.93 15.42
C SER A 118 15.70 -8.40 15.48
N ASP A 119 16.76 -7.67 15.85
CA ASP A 119 16.83 -6.20 15.74
C ASP A 119 16.65 -5.68 14.30
N PHE A 120 17.18 -6.38 13.30
CA PHE A 120 17.00 -6.02 11.88
C PHE A 120 15.55 -6.21 11.42
N ILE A 121 14.95 -7.36 11.73
CA ILE A 121 13.57 -7.74 11.43
C ILE A 121 12.59 -6.75 12.08
N GLU A 122 12.82 -6.38 13.34
CA GLU A 122 11.99 -5.46 14.11
C GLU A 122 11.95 -4.04 13.54
N ARG A 123 13.10 -3.53 13.05
CA ARG A 123 13.24 -2.17 12.52
C ARG A 123 12.60 -1.99 11.13
N ARG A 124 12.32 -3.08 10.41
CA ARG A 124 11.75 -3.07 9.05
C ARG A 124 10.32 -2.52 9.02
N LYS A 125 10.00 -1.78 7.95
CA LYS A 125 8.65 -1.25 7.68
C LYS A 125 8.32 -1.42 6.19
N GLY A 126 7.24 -2.14 5.89
CA GLY A 126 6.73 -2.36 4.53
C GLY A 126 7.29 -3.57 3.79
N ASP A 127 8.51 -4.02 4.13
CA ASP A 127 9.13 -5.23 3.55
C ASP A 127 8.38 -6.51 3.96
N ARG A 128 8.28 -7.48 3.04
CA ARG A 128 7.88 -8.86 3.37
C ARG A 128 9.13 -9.67 3.70
N LEU A 129 9.13 -10.29 4.86
CA LEU A 129 10.26 -11.06 5.38
C LEU A 129 9.94 -12.56 5.33
N GLY A 130 10.91 -13.37 4.96
CA GLY A 130 10.86 -14.83 5.03
C GLY A 130 12.12 -15.38 5.68
N LEU A 131 12.02 -16.57 6.26
CA LEU A 131 13.11 -17.24 6.96
C LEU A 131 13.26 -18.68 6.47
N ILE A 132 14.47 -19.00 6.02
CA ILE A 132 14.95 -20.34 5.72
C ILE A 132 16.03 -20.67 6.75
N LEU A 133 15.94 -21.87 7.32
CA LEU A 133 16.94 -22.43 8.21
C LEU A 133 17.56 -23.64 7.51
N PHE A 134 18.88 -23.77 7.49
CA PHE A 134 19.55 -24.86 6.77
C PHE A 134 20.74 -25.44 7.52
N ALA A 135 20.93 -26.75 7.38
CA ALA A 135 22.14 -27.47 7.73
C ALA A 135 22.36 -28.58 6.70
N ASP A 136 22.14 -29.87 7.04
CA ASP A 136 22.21 -30.99 6.08
C ASP A 136 21.20 -30.82 4.92
N HIS A 137 20.07 -30.19 5.23
CA HIS A 137 19.01 -29.79 4.30
C HIS A 137 18.49 -28.38 4.61
N ALA A 138 17.83 -27.75 3.64
CA ALA A 138 17.19 -26.44 3.80
C ALA A 138 15.67 -26.53 4.03
N TYR A 139 15.19 -25.84 5.07
CA TYR A 139 13.80 -25.83 5.49
C TYR A 139 13.23 -24.40 5.48
N LEU A 140 11.98 -24.25 5.02
CA LEU A 140 11.28 -22.97 5.11
C LEU A 140 10.63 -22.85 6.48
N GLN A 141 11.21 -22.02 7.34
CA GLN A 141 10.67 -21.73 8.68
C GLN A 141 9.53 -20.72 8.60
N ALA A 142 9.69 -19.65 7.80
CA ALA A 142 8.65 -18.63 7.59
C ALA A 142 8.50 -18.29 6.10
N PRO A 143 7.29 -18.40 5.51
CA PRO A 143 7.02 -17.84 4.19
C PRO A 143 7.10 -16.31 4.21
N LEU A 144 7.27 -15.69 3.04
CA LEU A 144 7.27 -14.23 2.88
C LEU A 144 5.98 -13.62 3.46
N THR A 145 6.12 -12.86 4.55
CA THR A 145 5.01 -12.27 5.32
C THR A 145 5.33 -10.84 5.75
N LEU A 146 4.29 -10.03 5.98
CA LEU A 146 4.41 -8.73 6.64
C LEU A 146 4.48 -8.85 8.17
N ASP A 147 4.18 -10.02 8.74
CA ASP A 147 4.29 -10.26 10.18
C ASP A 147 5.74 -10.50 10.60
N ARG A 148 6.47 -9.39 10.73
CA ARG A 148 7.84 -9.37 11.25
C ARG A 148 7.98 -9.96 12.65
N ARG A 149 6.93 -9.96 13.49
CA ARG A 149 7.02 -10.49 14.86
C ARG A 149 7.09 -12.01 14.83
N SER A 150 6.22 -12.67 14.06
CA SER A 150 6.32 -14.12 13.88
C SER A 150 7.68 -14.54 13.29
N VAL A 151 8.21 -13.79 12.32
CA VAL A 151 9.54 -14.09 11.75
C VAL A 151 10.67 -13.95 12.78
N ALA A 152 10.62 -12.93 13.64
CA ALA A 152 11.58 -12.79 14.75
C ALA A 152 11.44 -13.93 15.76
N THR A 153 10.23 -14.22 16.24
CA THR A 153 9.98 -15.34 17.18
C THR A 153 10.47 -16.68 16.61
N PHE A 154 10.22 -16.96 15.33
CA PHE A 154 10.71 -18.18 14.68
C PHE A 154 12.24 -18.25 14.53
N LEU A 155 12.94 -17.12 14.57
CA LEU A 155 14.40 -17.07 14.60
C LEU A 155 14.93 -17.23 16.03
N ASP A 156 14.29 -16.60 17.01
CA ASP A 156 14.64 -16.69 18.43
C ASP A 156 14.41 -18.12 18.97
N ASP A 157 13.34 -18.80 18.55
CA ASP A 157 13.00 -20.19 18.91
C ASP A 157 13.88 -21.24 18.19
N ALA A 158 14.59 -20.86 17.13
CA ALA A 158 15.42 -21.80 16.36
C ALA A 158 16.66 -22.23 17.16
N GLN A 159 17.07 -23.48 16.97
CA GLN A 159 18.19 -24.09 17.71
C GLN A 159 19.13 -24.84 16.76
N ILE A 160 20.43 -24.75 17.06
CA ILE A 160 21.49 -25.40 16.28
C ILE A 160 21.36 -26.92 16.43
N GLY A 161 21.55 -27.67 15.34
CA GLY A 161 21.45 -29.14 15.37
C GLY A 161 20.05 -29.71 15.17
N LEU A 162 19.00 -28.90 15.08
CA LEU A 162 17.63 -29.35 14.75
C LEU A 162 17.52 -30.04 13.39
N VAL A 163 18.40 -29.67 12.45
CA VAL A 163 18.30 -29.97 11.01
C VAL A 163 19.59 -30.57 10.43
N GLY A 164 20.53 -30.99 11.28
CA GLY A 164 21.81 -31.55 10.86
C GLY A 164 23.04 -30.91 11.49
N LYS A 165 24.22 -31.17 10.92
CA LYS A 165 25.52 -30.58 11.30
C LYS A 165 26.36 -30.11 10.11
N GLN A 166 26.00 -30.50 8.90
CA GLN A 166 26.61 -30.11 7.64
C GLN A 166 25.91 -28.86 7.08
N THR A 167 26.25 -28.45 5.86
CA THR A 167 25.87 -27.15 5.30
C THR A 167 25.45 -27.28 3.82
N ALA A 168 24.16 -27.09 3.54
CA ALA A 168 23.52 -27.22 2.22
C ALA A 168 23.08 -25.87 1.62
N ILE A 169 24.07 -25.02 1.29
CA ILE A 169 23.87 -23.69 0.69
C ILE A 169 23.05 -23.77 -0.61
N GLY A 170 23.34 -24.73 -1.49
CA GLY A 170 22.65 -24.85 -2.78
C GLY A 170 21.16 -25.16 -2.64
N GLU A 171 20.78 -25.97 -1.66
CA GLU A 171 19.36 -26.23 -1.34
C GLU A 171 18.68 -24.99 -0.75
N ALA A 172 19.36 -24.21 0.10
CA ALA A 172 18.84 -22.97 0.66
C ALA A 172 18.56 -21.91 -0.42
N ILE A 173 19.49 -21.72 -1.36
CA ILE A 173 19.31 -20.81 -2.51
C ILE A 173 18.16 -21.29 -3.40
N ALA A 174 18.14 -22.58 -3.77
CA ALA A 174 17.09 -23.14 -4.63
C ALA A 174 15.70 -23.04 -3.98
N LEU A 175 15.60 -23.26 -2.67
CA LEU A 175 14.38 -23.10 -1.90
C LEU A 175 13.92 -21.63 -1.88
N ALA A 176 14.83 -20.67 -1.65
CA ALA A 176 14.52 -19.25 -1.67
C ALA A 176 13.94 -18.81 -3.03
N VAL A 177 14.60 -19.16 -4.13
CA VAL A 177 14.11 -18.87 -5.50
C VAL A 177 12.71 -19.45 -5.73
N LYS A 178 12.48 -20.71 -5.31
CA LYS A 178 11.16 -21.37 -5.40
C LYS A 178 10.08 -20.70 -4.56
N ARG A 179 10.43 -19.92 -3.52
CA ARG A 179 9.46 -19.13 -2.74
C ARG A 179 9.23 -17.74 -3.35
N PHE A 180 10.24 -17.09 -3.91
CA PHE A 180 10.06 -15.83 -4.66
C PHE A 180 9.19 -15.99 -5.92
N ASP A 181 9.25 -17.15 -6.58
CA ASP A 181 8.41 -17.47 -7.74
C ASP A 181 6.89 -17.42 -7.47
N LYS A 182 6.46 -17.40 -6.20
CA LYS A 182 5.04 -17.24 -5.82
C LYS A 182 4.59 -15.77 -5.71
N VAL A 183 5.47 -14.81 -5.99
CA VAL A 183 5.24 -13.40 -5.72
C VAL A 183 5.56 -12.55 -6.94
N ASP A 184 4.54 -11.90 -7.50
CA ASP A 184 4.67 -11.10 -8.70
C ASP A 184 5.28 -9.71 -8.43
N GLU A 185 6.11 -9.25 -9.38
CA GLU A 185 6.63 -7.88 -9.52
C GLU A 185 7.12 -7.23 -8.21
N SER A 186 8.21 -7.77 -7.68
CA SER A 186 8.91 -7.26 -6.50
C SER A 186 10.42 -7.29 -6.67
N ASN A 187 11.12 -6.46 -5.88
CA ASN A 187 12.56 -6.61 -5.69
C ASN A 187 12.80 -7.80 -4.74
N ARG A 188 13.52 -8.82 -5.21
CA ARG A 188 13.70 -10.13 -4.57
C ARG A 188 15.12 -10.29 -4.08
N VAL A 189 15.30 -10.26 -2.76
CA VAL A 189 16.62 -10.23 -2.12
C VAL A 189 16.78 -11.44 -1.20
N LEU A 190 17.73 -12.31 -1.50
CA LEU A 190 18.19 -13.35 -0.58
C LEU A 190 19.39 -12.83 0.21
N ILE A 191 19.33 -12.89 1.53
CA ILE A 191 20.49 -12.73 2.40
C ILE A 191 20.85 -14.12 2.94
N LEU A 192 21.99 -14.64 2.52
CA LEU A 192 22.55 -15.91 2.98
C LEU A 192 23.59 -15.63 4.07
N LEU A 193 23.40 -16.20 5.25
CA LEU A 193 24.34 -16.18 6.36
C LEU A 193 24.88 -17.60 6.59
N THR A 194 26.20 -17.74 6.58
CA THR A 194 26.91 -19.01 6.83
C THR A 194 28.32 -18.72 7.32
N ASP A 195 28.95 -19.69 7.97
CA ASP A 195 30.33 -19.64 8.44
C ASP A 195 31.24 -20.72 7.81
N GLY A 196 30.71 -21.50 6.86
CA GLY A 196 31.37 -22.67 6.28
C GLY A 196 31.18 -22.82 4.77
N SER A 197 31.68 -23.93 4.24
CA SER A 197 31.59 -24.33 2.83
C SER A 197 30.46 -25.33 2.59
N ASN A 198 29.90 -25.37 1.38
CA ASN A 198 28.84 -26.31 1.03
C ASN A 198 29.35 -27.76 1.02
N ASN A 199 29.00 -28.55 2.03
CA ASN A 199 29.41 -29.95 2.18
C ASN A 199 28.22 -30.94 2.30
N ALA A 200 26.99 -30.46 2.15
CA ALA A 200 25.76 -31.25 2.07
C ALA A 200 24.79 -30.72 1.01
N GLY A 201 23.63 -31.36 0.91
CA GLY A 201 22.60 -31.09 -0.09
C GLY A 201 22.90 -31.68 -1.48
N ASN A 202 21.84 -31.83 -2.28
CA ASN A 202 21.91 -32.44 -3.62
C ASN A 202 22.03 -31.42 -4.76
N ILE A 203 22.21 -30.13 -4.42
CA ILE A 203 22.21 -29.02 -5.38
C ILE A 203 23.51 -28.25 -5.23
N ASP A 204 24.24 -28.10 -6.34
CA ASP A 204 25.44 -27.28 -6.42
C ASP A 204 25.09 -25.78 -6.18
N PRO A 205 25.79 -25.08 -5.27
CA PRO A 205 25.53 -23.67 -4.97
C PRO A 205 25.61 -22.74 -6.18
N GLU A 206 26.58 -22.94 -7.08
CA GLU A 206 26.76 -22.10 -8.26
C GLU A 206 25.63 -22.30 -9.27
N VAL A 207 25.19 -23.53 -9.45
CA VAL A 207 24.01 -23.85 -10.27
C VAL A 207 22.76 -23.19 -9.68
N ALA A 208 22.59 -23.24 -8.36
CA ALA A 208 21.48 -22.55 -7.68
C ALA A 208 21.55 -21.02 -7.85
N ALA A 209 22.73 -20.42 -7.73
CA ALA A 209 22.94 -18.98 -7.97
C ALA A 209 22.69 -18.57 -9.44
N GLN A 210 23.07 -19.40 -10.42
CA GLN A 210 22.74 -19.16 -11.82
C GLN A 210 21.23 -19.19 -12.09
N ILE A 211 20.48 -20.06 -11.39
CA ILE A 211 19.02 -20.10 -11.44
C ILE A 211 18.42 -18.85 -10.78
N ALA A 212 18.98 -18.41 -9.64
CA ALA A 212 18.58 -17.18 -8.96
C ALA A 212 18.76 -15.93 -9.85
N ALA A 213 19.92 -15.81 -10.51
CA ALA A 213 20.19 -14.73 -11.47
C ALA A 213 19.17 -14.69 -12.62
N LYS A 214 18.83 -15.87 -13.19
CA LYS A 214 17.79 -15.99 -14.24
C LYS A 214 16.38 -15.66 -13.75
N ARG A 215 16.13 -15.61 -12.43
CA ARG A 215 14.85 -15.27 -11.80
C ARG A 215 14.83 -13.87 -11.17
N ASN A 216 15.84 -13.04 -11.45
CA ASN A 216 16.03 -11.70 -10.89
C ASN A 216 16.01 -11.70 -9.35
N VAL A 217 16.68 -12.68 -8.73
CA VAL A 217 16.92 -12.74 -7.29
C VAL A 217 18.37 -12.33 -7.02
N THR A 218 18.56 -11.21 -6.31
CA THR A 218 19.89 -10.76 -5.83
C THR A 218 20.28 -11.56 -4.58
N ILE A 219 21.48 -12.13 -4.53
CA ILE A 219 21.99 -12.83 -3.34
C ILE A 219 23.11 -12.01 -2.69
N TYR A 220 22.90 -11.59 -1.46
CA TYR A 220 23.95 -11.10 -0.57
C TYR A 220 24.44 -12.25 0.31
N THR A 221 25.75 -12.46 0.36
CA THR A 221 26.38 -13.52 1.16
C THR A 221 27.14 -12.89 2.31
N ILE A 222 26.88 -13.36 3.53
CA ILE A 222 27.52 -12.86 4.75
C ILE A 222 28.28 -14.03 5.40
N GLY A 223 29.61 -13.98 5.32
CA GLY A 223 30.49 -14.90 6.03
C GLY A 223 30.66 -14.50 7.49
N VAL A 224 30.13 -15.29 8.42
CA VAL A 224 30.18 -15.02 9.87
C VAL A 224 31.38 -15.72 10.52
N GLY A 225 31.97 -15.13 11.55
CA GLY A 225 33.07 -15.73 12.33
C GLY A 225 34.23 -14.77 12.58
N ALA A 226 34.94 -14.96 13.69
CA ALA A 226 36.06 -14.12 14.08
C ALA A 226 37.34 -14.45 13.30
N GLU A 227 38.21 -13.45 13.18
CA GLU A 227 39.51 -13.56 12.50
C GLU A 227 40.60 -14.16 13.41
N MET A 228 40.47 -13.99 14.73
CA MET A 228 41.34 -14.59 15.75
C MET A 228 40.55 -14.95 17.00
N LEU A 229 40.80 -16.13 17.54
CA LEU A 229 40.34 -16.59 18.84
C LEU A 229 41.56 -16.80 19.76
N GLU A 230 41.59 -16.14 20.92
CA GLU A 230 42.58 -16.44 21.98
C GLU A 230 42.07 -17.57 22.88
N ARG A 231 42.53 -18.80 22.63
CA ARG A 231 42.24 -19.95 23.51
C ARG A 231 43.25 -19.99 24.66
N ARG A 232 42.78 -20.15 25.90
CA ARG A 232 43.67 -20.51 27.03
C ARG A 232 43.93 -22.02 26.99
N THR A 233 45.20 -22.40 26.93
CA THR A 233 45.66 -23.78 27.04
C THR A 233 46.54 -23.95 28.28
N ILE A 234 46.81 -25.19 28.69
CA ILE A 234 47.67 -25.49 29.85
C ILE A 234 49.12 -24.97 29.71
N PHE A 235 49.53 -24.58 28.50
CA PHE A 235 50.86 -24.01 28.22
C PHE A 235 50.85 -22.49 27.93
N GLY A 236 49.69 -21.82 28.00
CA GLY A 236 49.60 -20.36 27.84
C GLY A 236 48.34 -19.88 27.10
N LYS A 237 48.50 -18.85 26.28
CA LYS A 237 47.48 -18.39 25.33
C LYS A 237 47.90 -18.78 23.92
N GLU A 238 47.00 -19.48 23.22
CA GLU A 238 47.16 -19.85 21.83
C GLU A 238 46.22 -19.00 20.96
N ARG A 239 46.71 -18.51 19.83
CA ARG A 239 45.91 -17.78 18.84
C ARG A 239 45.61 -18.70 17.68
N ILE A 240 44.33 -18.98 17.45
CA ILE A 240 43.85 -19.77 16.32
C ILE A 240 42.92 -18.92 15.47
N ASN A 241 42.86 -19.17 14.16
CA ASN A 241 41.80 -18.62 13.30
C ASN A 241 40.61 -19.60 13.33
N PRO A 242 39.47 -19.26 13.97
CA PRO A 242 38.32 -20.14 14.07
C PRO A 242 37.51 -20.23 12.76
N SER A 243 37.85 -19.42 11.75
CA SER A 243 37.12 -19.30 10.49
C SER A 243 37.88 -19.89 9.29
N MET A 244 38.78 -20.85 9.52
CA MET A 244 39.60 -21.44 8.45
C MET A 244 38.77 -22.25 7.43
N ASP A 245 37.60 -22.76 7.83
CA ASP A 245 36.72 -23.58 6.99
C ASP A 245 35.72 -22.74 6.14
N LEU A 246 35.79 -21.41 6.22
CA LEU A 246 34.96 -20.48 5.45
C LEU A 246 35.49 -20.32 4.02
N ASP A 247 34.72 -20.79 3.03
CA ASP A 247 35.03 -20.57 1.62
C ASP A 247 34.56 -19.18 1.15
N GLU A 248 35.34 -18.15 1.48
CA GLU A 248 35.07 -16.77 1.06
C GLU A 248 35.01 -16.62 -0.47
N GLU A 249 35.75 -17.43 -1.22
CA GLU A 249 35.79 -17.34 -2.69
C GLU A 249 34.51 -17.89 -3.32
N GLN A 250 33.98 -19.02 -2.81
CA GLN A 250 32.65 -19.50 -3.17
C GLN A 250 31.59 -18.45 -2.83
N LEU A 251 31.58 -17.87 -1.63
CA LEU A 251 30.59 -16.86 -1.25
C LEU A 251 30.64 -15.59 -2.10
N LYS A 252 31.85 -15.08 -2.44
CA LYS A 252 32.05 -13.99 -3.40
C LYS A 252 31.50 -14.33 -4.78
N LYS A 253 31.76 -15.55 -5.25
CA LYS A 253 31.31 -16.04 -6.56
C LYS A 253 29.77 -16.09 -6.62
N LEU A 254 29.12 -16.67 -5.61
CA LEU A 254 27.65 -16.75 -5.51
C LEU A 254 26.98 -15.36 -5.54
N ALA A 255 27.51 -14.40 -4.78
CA ALA A 255 27.02 -13.02 -4.80
C ALA A 255 27.23 -12.36 -6.18
N SER A 256 28.41 -12.53 -6.78
CA SER A 256 28.74 -11.91 -8.08
C SER A 256 27.86 -12.40 -9.23
N ILE A 257 27.49 -13.69 -9.26
CA ILE A 257 26.59 -14.29 -10.26
C ILE A 257 25.22 -13.58 -10.27
N THR A 258 24.77 -13.10 -9.11
CA THR A 258 23.43 -12.51 -8.91
C THR A 258 23.45 -10.98 -8.75
N LYS A 259 24.59 -10.33 -9.00
CA LYS A 259 24.84 -8.88 -8.82
C LYS A 259 24.76 -8.38 -7.36
N GLY A 260 24.74 -9.28 -6.39
CA GLY A 260 24.82 -8.92 -4.97
C GLY A 260 26.26 -8.63 -4.54
N ARG A 261 26.49 -8.60 -3.22
CA ARG A 261 27.81 -8.44 -2.62
C ARG A 261 28.07 -9.48 -1.54
N TYR A 262 29.33 -9.84 -1.41
CA TYR A 262 29.84 -10.59 -0.27
C TYR A 262 30.28 -9.63 0.84
N PHE A 263 30.01 -10.01 2.08
CA PHE A 263 30.40 -9.31 3.28
C PHE A 263 30.97 -10.27 4.32
N ARG A 264 31.90 -9.78 5.15
CA ARG A 264 32.48 -10.50 6.29
C ARG A 264 32.02 -9.85 7.58
N ALA A 265 31.49 -10.64 8.52
CA ALA A 265 31.04 -10.15 9.82
C ALA A 265 31.83 -10.78 10.97
N ARG A 266 32.73 -9.99 11.58
CA ARG A 266 33.58 -10.39 12.73
C ARG A 266 32.94 -10.09 14.09
N ASN A 267 31.93 -9.22 14.16
CA ASN A 267 31.27 -8.78 15.40
C ASN A 267 29.85 -8.23 15.11
N SER A 268 29.13 -7.82 16.15
CA SER A 268 27.77 -7.24 16.07
C SER A 268 27.73 -5.94 15.27
N GLU A 269 28.76 -5.10 15.38
CA GLU A 269 28.81 -3.77 14.80
C GLU A 269 29.00 -3.83 13.28
N GLU A 270 29.90 -4.70 12.81
CA GLU A 270 30.10 -5.02 11.39
C GLU A 270 28.81 -5.62 10.80
N LEU A 271 28.20 -6.61 11.46
CA LEU A 271 26.98 -7.26 10.96
C LEU A 271 25.81 -6.26 10.81
N ASN A 272 25.60 -5.40 11.81
CA ASN A 272 24.60 -4.32 11.74
C ASN A 272 24.93 -3.27 10.67
N SER A 273 26.22 -3.00 10.42
CA SER A 273 26.68 -2.07 9.37
C SER A 273 26.46 -2.63 7.96
N ILE A 274 26.71 -3.93 7.76
CA ILE A 274 26.45 -4.66 6.50
C ILE A 274 24.97 -4.56 6.14
N TYR A 275 24.08 -4.78 7.10
CA TYR A 275 22.64 -4.65 6.88
C TYR A 275 22.20 -3.22 6.50
N GLN A 276 22.86 -2.20 7.03
CA GLN A 276 22.64 -0.80 6.63
C GLN A 276 23.21 -0.48 5.23
N GLU A 277 24.21 -1.23 4.75
CA GLU A 277 24.69 -1.12 3.37
C GLU A 277 23.72 -1.78 2.40
N ILE A 278 23.24 -2.99 2.71
CA ILE A 278 22.23 -3.71 1.89
C ILE A 278 20.98 -2.82 1.68
N ASP A 279 20.56 -2.05 2.69
CA ASP A 279 19.46 -1.09 2.55
C ASP A 279 19.70 0.09 1.61
N LYS A 280 20.97 0.50 1.44
CA LYS A 280 21.34 1.56 0.49
C LYS A 280 21.44 1.01 -0.93
N LEU A 281 21.83 -0.25 -1.07
CA LEU A 281 21.95 -0.95 -2.35
C LEU A 281 20.58 -1.37 -2.90
N GLU A 282 19.67 -1.79 -2.04
CA GLU A 282 18.31 -2.20 -2.38
C GLU A 282 17.28 -1.22 -1.80
N PRO A 283 17.12 -0.01 -2.36
CA PRO A 283 16.12 0.94 -1.89
C PRO A 283 14.71 0.45 -2.22
N VAL A 284 13.78 0.64 -1.27
CA VAL A 284 12.34 0.42 -1.51
C VAL A 284 11.84 1.42 -2.55
N SER A 285 11.17 0.95 -3.60
CA SER A 285 10.52 1.80 -4.60
C SER A 285 9.38 2.59 -3.95
N ARG A 286 9.68 3.82 -3.51
CA ARG A 286 8.68 4.82 -3.10
C ARG A 286 7.95 5.39 -4.31
N ASP A 287 7.20 4.54 -5.00
CA ASP A 287 6.04 5.01 -5.75
C ASP A 287 5.06 5.55 -4.73
N GLN A 288 5.07 6.87 -4.54
CA GLN A 288 4.20 7.59 -3.61
C GLN A 288 2.77 7.58 -4.16
N LEU A 289 2.12 6.43 -4.04
CA LEU A 289 0.70 6.26 -4.34
C LEU A 289 -0.11 7.01 -3.28
N SER A 290 -0.22 8.33 -3.45
CA SER A 290 -1.05 9.17 -2.58
C SER A 290 -2.52 9.00 -2.95
N TYR A 291 -3.32 8.47 -2.02
CA TYR A 291 -4.77 8.44 -2.14
C TYR A 291 -5.36 9.66 -1.44
N ARG A 292 -6.05 10.53 -2.20
CA ARG A 292 -6.86 11.60 -1.61
C ARG A 292 -8.30 11.12 -1.44
N PRO A 293 -8.82 11.03 -0.20
CA PRO A 293 -10.23 10.73 0.01
C PRO A 293 -11.09 11.86 -0.57
N LYS A 294 -12.16 11.47 -1.26
CA LYS A 294 -13.07 12.40 -1.95
C LYS A 294 -14.45 12.29 -1.30
N SER A 295 -14.89 13.37 -0.67
CA SER A 295 -16.28 13.49 -0.22
C SER A 295 -17.05 14.27 -1.27
N GLU A 296 -18.17 13.72 -1.76
CA GLU A 296 -19.03 14.43 -2.70
C GLU A 296 -20.02 15.31 -1.95
N LEU A 297 -20.26 16.54 -2.41
CA LEU A 297 -21.19 17.49 -1.78
C LEU A 297 -22.42 17.78 -2.64
N PHE A 298 -22.63 17.04 -3.74
CA PHE A 298 -23.70 17.31 -4.72
C PHE A 298 -25.11 17.25 -4.13
N TYR A 299 -25.31 16.54 -3.01
CA TYR A 299 -26.61 16.41 -2.35
C TYR A 299 -27.11 17.73 -1.76
N TRP A 300 -26.24 18.64 -1.33
CA TRP A 300 -26.63 19.97 -0.82
C TRP A 300 -27.33 20.84 -1.89
N PRO A 301 -26.72 21.14 -3.07
CA PRO A 301 -27.40 21.90 -4.11
C PRO A 301 -28.57 21.14 -4.73
N LEU A 302 -28.53 19.81 -4.80
CA LEU A 302 -29.66 19.00 -5.28
C LEU A 302 -30.88 19.14 -4.35
N LEU A 303 -30.68 19.05 -3.03
CA LEU A 303 -31.73 19.25 -2.04
C LEU A 303 -32.30 20.68 -2.11
N MET A 304 -31.45 21.71 -2.28
CA MET A 304 -31.91 23.09 -2.50
C MET A 304 -32.79 23.23 -3.74
N SER A 305 -32.40 22.62 -4.88
CA SER A 305 -33.23 22.60 -6.09
C SER A 305 -34.59 21.91 -5.84
N LEU A 306 -34.58 20.78 -5.14
CA LEU A 306 -35.78 20.00 -4.85
C LEU A 306 -36.74 20.77 -3.93
N LEU A 307 -36.23 21.43 -2.89
CA LEU A 307 -37.01 22.35 -2.04
C LEU A 307 -37.61 23.52 -2.84
N ILE A 308 -36.86 24.15 -3.75
CA ILE A 308 -37.38 25.22 -4.60
C ILE A 308 -38.52 24.69 -5.50
N SER A 309 -38.35 23.51 -6.10
CA SER A 309 -39.39 22.86 -6.91
C SER A 309 -40.66 22.58 -6.08
N PHE A 310 -40.50 22.02 -4.88
CA PHE A 310 -41.60 21.74 -3.96
C PHE A 310 -42.35 23.00 -3.54
N LEU A 311 -41.64 24.08 -3.18
CA LEU A 311 -42.24 25.38 -2.83
C LEU A 311 -42.99 26.03 -3.99
N ILE A 312 -42.54 25.84 -5.24
CA ILE A 312 -43.26 26.30 -6.43
C ILE A 312 -44.56 25.50 -6.61
N SER A 313 -44.49 24.17 -6.51
CA SER A 313 -45.67 23.29 -6.63
C SER A 313 -46.71 23.59 -5.55
N LEU A 314 -46.28 23.76 -4.29
CA LEU A 314 -47.16 24.04 -3.16
C LEU A 314 -47.89 25.38 -3.35
N GLN A 315 -47.22 26.43 -3.82
CA GLN A 315 -47.86 27.74 -4.07
C GLN A 315 -48.85 27.71 -5.25
N GLN A 316 -48.59 26.88 -6.26
CA GLN A 316 -49.54 26.66 -7.37
C GLN A 316 -50.78 25.88 -6.92
N GLN A 317 -50.63 24.92 -6.00
CA GLN A 317 -51.74 24.13 -5.45
C GLN A 317 -52.54 24.85 -4.35
N TRP A 318 -52.04 25.96 -3.79
CA TRP A 318 -52.69 26.71 -2.70
C TRP A 318 -53.22 28.12 -3.11
N PRO A 319 -54.08 28.26 -4.15
CA PRO A 319 -54.58 29.56 -4.58
C PRO A 319 -55.67 30.13 -3.64
N ASN A 320 -55.28 31.08 -2.78
CA ASN A 320 -56.16 32.16 -2.26
C ASN A 320 -57.49 31.77 -1.58
N GLN A 321 -57.54 30.77 -0.68
CA GLN A 321 -58.77 30.46 0.08
C GLN A 321 -58.84 31.05 1.51
N LEU A 322 -57.80 31.75 1.99
CA LEU A 322 -57.71 32.20 3.40
C LEU A 322 -57.63 33.72 3.65
N TRP A 323 -57.72 34.56 2.61
CA TRP A 323 -57.85 36.02 2.79
C TRP A 323 -59.02 36.59 1.97
N PRO A 324 -60.20 36.80 2.57
CA PRO A 324 -61.21 37.65 1.95
C PRO A 324 -60.65 39.07 1.87
N LYS A 325 -60.55 39.62 0.65
CA LYS A 325 -60.26 41.03 0.45
C LYS A 325 -61.43 41.85 1.01
N ILE A 326 -61.25 42.44 2.18
CA ILE A 326 -62.16 43.46 2.70
C ILE A 326 -62.07 44.65 1.72
N LYS A 327 -63.10 44.81 0.88
CA LYS A 327 -63.26 46.01 0.05
C LYS A 327 -63.52 47.18 1.00
N SER A 328 -62.54 48.07 1.13
CA SER A 328 -62.78 49.40 1.70
C SER A 328 -63.68 50.18 0.75
N SER A 329 -64.97 50.31 1.09
CA SER A 329 -65.85 51.31 0.48
C SER A 329 -65.55 52.69 1.07
N LYS A 330 -64.89 53.54 0.30
CA LYS A 330 -64.84 54.99 0.50
C LYS A 330 -65.18 55.66 -0.83
N GLU A 331 -65.76 56.86 -0.74
CA GLU A 331 -66.28 57.69 -1.86
C GLU A 331 -67.55 57.10 -2.52
N ALA A 332 -68.54 57.86 -3.03
CA ALA A 332 -69.09 59.20 -2.75
C ALA A 332 -70.48 59.27 -3.47
N ASP A 333 -71.43 60.21 -3.28
CA ASP A 333 -71.58 61.38 -2.39
C ASP A 333 -73.10 61.72 -2.25
N GLN A 334 -73.46 62.84 -1.60
CA GLN A 334 -74.62 63.72 -1.89
C GLN A 334 -76.02 63.10 -2.20
N GLN A 335 -76.97 63.24 -1.27
CA GLN A 335 -78.14 64.14 -1.39
C GLN A 335 -78.91 64.27 -0.06
#